data_AF-A0A1E7I7G0-F1
#
_entry.id   AF-A0A1E7I7G0-F1
#
_cell.length_a   1.000
_cell.length_b   1.000
_cell.length_c   1.000
_cell.angle_alpha   90.00
_cell.angle_beta   90.00
_cell.angle_gamma   90.00
#
_symmetry.space_group_name_H-M   'P 1'
#
loop_
_entity.id
_entity.type
_entity.pdbx_description
1 polymer ?
#
loop_
_entity_poly.entity_id
_entity_poly.type
_entity_poly.pdbx_seq_one_letter_code
_entity_poly.pdbx_strand_id
1 'polypeptide(L)'
;MRFKNSVRFIALFAFFIFLMFASGCEYGSKVWHDAQEAVNPNPTIDLSTGGIEDADDNKLAILFTPVDEKILSLTSFLSNIDSHPNEDWFRLLFMRFPWISGVFTVDDEASILVRLPEQSIKPFKPGPLVEYEGDWSEIKMKSFINYSEFGPEMYLCIPFFKDADFKGLVVVHFDPRILLNFCPDPKKLVIMQPDGGGVWTGVENFNKEAFLKIDWDALLDEDVSGVTRVGESRFVWLSRYISDTQIVYVTKAVSDEGDEDADF
;
A
#
# COMPACT_ATOMS: atom_id res chain seq x y z
N MET A 1 -52.09 66.50 29.78
CA MET A 1 -51.51 65.30 30.44
C MET A 1 -49.99 65.46 30.51
N ARG A 2 -49.46 65.81 31.69
CA ARG A 2 -48.01 65.94 31.94
C ARG A 2 -47.42 64.54 32.17
N PHE A 3 -46.75 63.96 31.18
CA PHE A 3 -45.94 62.75 31.41
C PHE A 3 -44.75 63.10 32.30
N LYS A 4 -44.68 62.47 33.48
CA LYS A 4 -43.65 62.70 34.52
C LYS A 4 -42.25 62.37 33.98
N ASN A 5 -41.33 63.32 34.09
CA ASN A 5 -39.89 63.14 33.79
C ASN A 5 -39.26 61.92 34.48
N SER A 6 -39.85 61.41 35.56
CA SER A 6 -39.40 60.19 36.25
C SER A 6 -39.47 58.93 35.38
N VAL A 7 -40.45 58.82 34.47
CA VAL A 7 -40.57 57.64 33.59
C VAL A 7 -39.47 57.63 32.53
N ARG A 8 -39.05 58.80 32.06
CA ARG A 8 -37.92 58.95 31.12
C ARG A 8 -36.58 58.61 31.76
N PHE A 9 -36.36 59.01 33.02
CA PHE A 9 -35.14 58.65 33.75
C PHE A 9 -35.06 57.15 34.05
N ILE A 10 -36.17 56.52 34.44
CA ILE A 10 -36.21 55.07 34.67
C ILE A 10 -35.96 54.30 33.36
N ALA A 11 -36.53 54.76 32.25
CA ALA A 11 -36.30 54.14 30.94
C ALA A 11 -34.83 54.31 30.47
N LEU A 12 -34.23 55.48 30.67
CA LEU A 12 -32.81 55.72 30.36
C LEU A 12 -31.88 54.87 31.23
N PHE A 13 -32.19 54.72 32.52
CA PHE A 13 -31.41 53.89 33.43
C PHE A 13 -31.53 52.40 33.09
N ALA A 14 -32.73 51.93 32.75
CA ALA A 14 -32.94 50.57 32.27
C ALA A 14 -32.22 50.29 30.95
N PHE A 15 -32.19 51.27 30.03
CA PHE A 15 -31.47 51.14 28.76
C PHE A 15 -29.94 51.11 28.96
N PHE A 16 -29.40 51.90 29.89
CA PHE A 16 -27.98 51.86 30.24
C PHE A 16 -27.57 50.54 30.90
N ILE A 17 -28.43 49.99 31.77
CA ILE A 17 -28.21 48.65 32.35
C ILE A 17 -28.24 47.58 31.27
N PHE A 18 -29.19 47.65 30.33
CA PHE A 18 -29.29 46.69 29.22
C PHE A 18 -28.08 46.75 28.28
N LEU A 19 -27.53 47.94 28.03
CA LEU A 19 -26.27 48.13 27.30
C LEU A 19 -25.05 47.53 28.03
N MET A 20 -25.01 47.60 29.36
CA MET A 20 -23.95 46.98 30.18
C MET A 20 -23.97 45.45 30.11
N PHE A 21 -25.16 44.83 30.00
CA PHE A 21 -25.27 43.38 29.81
C PHE A 21 -24.93 42.93 28.38
N ALA A 22 -25.00 43.82 27.37
CA ALA A 22 -24.67 43.49 25.99
C ALA A 22 -23.17 43.46 25.70
N SER A 23 -22.32 44.11 26.51
CA SER A 23 -20.85 44.09 26.36
C SER A 23 -20.17 42.81 26.90
N GLY A 24 -20.93 41.86 27.44
CA GLY A 24 -20.41 40.60 28.00
C GLY A 24 -20.07 39.50 26.98
N CYS A 25 -20.50 39.65 25.72
CA CYS A 25 -20.30 38.60 24.71
C CYS A 25 -18.83 38.39 24.30
N GLU A 26 -18.01 39.43 24.33
CA GLU A 26 -16.60 39.36 23.92
C GLU A 26 -15.71 38.63 24.96
N TYR A 27 -16.08 38.73 26.25
CA TYR A 27 -15.36 38.03 27.33
C TYR A 27 -15.71 36.53 27.36
N GLY A 28 -16.98 36.18 27.12
CA GLY A 28 -17.44 34.79 27.10
C GLY A 28 -16.82 33.97 25.95
N SER A 29 -16.66 34.56 24.77
CA SER A 29 -16.00 33.89 23.64
C SER A 29 -14.52 33.64 23.90
N LYS A 30 -13.84 34.56 24.60
CA LYS A 30 -12.42 34.40 24.93
C LYS A 30 -12.19 33.29 25.96
N VAL A 31 -12.97 33.25 27.03
CA VAL A 31 -12.91 32.18 28.04
C VAL A 31 -13.27 30.82 27.42
N TRP A 32 -14.23 30.78 26.50
CA TRP A 32 -14.57 29.56 25.75
C TRP A 32 -13.41 29.09 24.86
N HIS A 33 -12.75 30.00 24.13
CA HIS A 33 -11.59 29.66 23.31
C HIS A 33 -10.39 29.18 24.14
N ASP A 34 -10.07 29.87 25.24
CA ASP A 34 -8.96 29.49 26.12
C ASP A 34 -9.22 28.12 26.79
N ALA A 35 -10.47 27.84 27.19
CA ALA A 35 -10.85 26.53 27.71
C ALA A 35 -10.82 25.43 26.65
N GLN A 36 -11.19 25.76 25.41
CA GLN A 36 -11.15 24.82 24.28
C GLN A 36 -9.71 24.44 23.92
N GLU A 37 -8.75 25.36 24.03
CA GLU A 37 -7.32 25.09 23.77
C GLU A 37 -6.69 24.19 24.85
N ALA A 38 -7.17 24.27 26.10
CA ALA A 38 -6.70 23.39 27.18
C ALA A 38 -7.25 21.96 27.10
N VAL A 39 -8.46 21.78 26.56
CA VAL A 39 -9.15 20.48 26.47
C VAL A 39 -8.91 19.82 25.10
N ASN A 40 -8.76 20.62 24.04
CA ASN A 40 -8.55 20.18 22.68
C ASN A 40 -7.61 21.17 21.97
N PRO A 41 -6.31 21.14 22.30
CA PRO A 41 -5.34 22.02 21.67
C PRO A 41 -5.39 21.83 20.16
N ASN A 42 -5.28 22.93 19.40
CA ASN A 42 -5.21 22.83 17.95
C ASN A 42 -4.01 21.94 17.59
N PRO A 43 -4.18 20.91 16.75
CA PRO A 43 -3.10 20.01 16.41
C PRO A 43 -2.00 20.79 15.70
N THR A 44 -0.84 20.88 16.33
CA THR A 44 0.38 21.35 15.69
C THR A 44 0.92 20.20 14.85
N ILE A 45 0.90 20.37 13.53
CA ILE A 45 1.53 19.43 12.62
C ILE A 45 3.03 19.68 12.72
N ASP A 46 3.73 18.79 13.42
CA ASP A 46 5.18 18.71 13.37
C ASP A 46 5.58 18.12 12.01
N LEU A 47 6.23 18.94 11.18
CA LEU A 47 6.77 18.52 9.88
C LEU A 47 8.22 18.02 10.00
N SER A 48 8.78 17.98 11.22
CA SER A 48 9.99 17.21 11.45
C SER A 48 9.60 15.73 11.43
N THR A 49 9.69 15.13 10.25
CA THR A 49 9.81 13.69 10.15
C THR A 49 11.11 13.33 10.87
N GLY A 50 11.00 12.92 12.14
CA GLY A 50 11.90 11.88 12.62
C GLY A 50 11.78 10.78 11.58
N GLY A 51 12.81 10.59 10.76
CA GLY A 51 12.85 9.45 9.86
C GLY A 51 12.73 8.16 10.67
N ILE A 52 12.80 7.01 10.01
CA ILE A 52 12.97 5.78 10.78
C ILE A 52 14.32 5.89 11.51
N GLU A 53 14.28 5.91 12.85
CA GLU A 53 15.44 6.12 13.70
C GLU A 53 16.41 4.94 13.58
N ASP A 54 15.85 3.73 13.47
CA ASP A 54 16.60 2.52 13.18
C ASP A 54 17.22 2.59 11.77
N ALA A 55 18.54 2.42 11.72
CA ALA A 55 19.31 2.55 10.49
C ALA A 55 19.04 1.42 9.49
N ASP A 56 18.67 0.24 9.98
CA ASP A 56 18.41 -0.94 9.16
C ASP A 56 17.07 -0.79 8.45
N ASP A 57 16.03 -0.45 9.19
CA ASP A 57 14.70 -0.17 8.68
C ASP A 57 14.69 1.03 7.74
N ASN A 58 15.41 2.11 8.08
CA ASN A 58 15.53 3.27 7.20
C ASN A 58 16.20 2.89 5.88
N LYS A 59 17.27 2.09 5.91
CA LYS A 59 17.90 1.59 4.69
C LYS A 59 16.95 0.72 3.88
N LEU A 60 16.23 -0.20 4.52
CA LEU A 60 15.26 -1.05 3.83
C LEU A 60 14.18 -0.17 3.17
N ALA A 61 13.59 0.77 3.91
CA ALA A 61 12.56 1.70 3.44
C ALA A 61 12.99 2.49 2.20
N ILE A 62 14.21 3.04 2.19
CA ILE A 62 14.75 3.76 1.04
C ILE A 62 14.81 2.85 -0.21
N LEU A 63 15.13 1.57 -0.03
CA LEU A 63 15.27 0.62 -1.13
C LEU A 63 13.92 0.10 -1.65
N PHE A 64 13.00 -0.29 -0.76
CA PHE A 64 11.77 -0.96 -1.17
C PHE A 64 10.63 0.01 -1.50
N THR A 65 10.55 1.19 -0.87
CA THR A 65 9.41 2.11 -1.04
C THR A 65 9.13 2.45 -2.51
N PRO A 66 10.13 2.85 -3.34
CA PRO A 66 9.86 3.18 -4.75
C PRO A 66 9.41 1.97 -5.58
N VAL A 67 9.77 0.75 -5.14
CA VAL A 67 9.35 -0.51 -5.77
C VAL A 67 7.90 -0.80 -5.43
N ASP A 68 7.58 -0.78 -4.14
CA ASP A 68 6.26 -1.07 -3.60
C ASP A 68 5.23 -0.04 -4.06
N GLU A 69 5.60 1.23 -4.20
CA GLU A 69 4.76 2.28 -4.80
C GLU A 69 4.26 1.91 -6.21
N LYS A 70 5.09 1.26 -7.05
CA LYS A 70 4.66 0.83 -8.39
C LYS A 70 3.62 -0.27 -8.34
N ILE A 71 3.80 -1.20 -7.42
CA ILE A 71 2.88 -2.31 -7.18
C ILE A 71 1.56 -1.75 -6.65
N LEU A 72 1.62 -0.90 -5.61
CA LEU A 72 0.46 -0.25 -5.02
C LEU A 72 -0.31 0.59 -6.05
N SER A 73 0.40 1.32 -6.91
CA SER A 73 -0.22 2.09 -7.99
C SER A 73 -0.96 1.19 -8.99
N LEU A 74 -0.37 0.05 -9.35
CA LEU A 74 -1.00 -0.93 -10.24
C LEU A 74 -2.21 -1.59 -9.57
N THR A 75 -2.07 -2.11 -8.36
CA THR A 75 -3.17 -2.78 -7.64
C THR A 75 -4.33 -1.82 -7.39
N SER A 76 -4.05 -0.55 -7.04
CA SER A 76 -5.06 0.48 -6.88
C SER A 76 -5.78 0.81 -8.20
N PHE A 77 -5.07 0.81 -9.33
CA PHE A 77 -5.69 1.01 -10.64
C PHE A 77 -6.65 -0.13 -10.99
N LEU A 78 -6.22 -1.37 -10.75
CA LEU A 78 -6.97 -2.59 -11.06
C LEU A 78 -8.17 -2.82 -10.13
N SER A 79 -8.13 -2.30 -8.90
CA SER A 79 -9.21 -2.46 -7.91
C SER A 79 -10.52 -1.74 -8.28
N ASN A 80 -10.53 -0.93 -9.34
CA ASN A 80 -11.72 -0.19 -9.80
C ASN A 80 -12.51 -0.92 -10.91
N ILE A 81 -12.14 -2.16 -11.23
CA ILE A 81 -12.81 -2.94 -12.26
C ILE A 81 -14.06 -3.59 -11.64
N ASP A 82 -15.22 -3.29 -12.22
CA ASP A 82 -16.50 -3.93 -11.86
C ASP A 82 -17.11 -4.66 -13.06
N SER A 83 -17.01 -4.06 -14.25
CA SER A 83 -17.43 -4.63 -15.53
C SER A 83 -16.24 -4.91 -16.46
N HIS A 84 -16.44 -5.72 -17.51
CA HIS A 84 -15.41 -5.97 -18.53
C HIS A 84 -14.85 -4.64 -19.08
N PRO A 85 -13.51 -4.44 -19.06
CA PRO A 85 -12.91 -3.19 -19.50
C PRO A 85 -13.05 -2.93 -21.00
N ASN A 86 -13.19 -1.66 -21.38
CA ASN A 86 -13.21 -1.24 -22.78
C ASN A 86 -11.78 -0.99 -23.33
N GLU A 87 -11.69 -0.69 -24.62
CA GLU A 87 -10.40 -0.43 -25.29
C GLU A 87 -9.62 0.73 -24.67
N ASP A 88 -10.31 1.81 -24.28
CA ASP A 88 -9.68 2.98 -23.65
C ASP A 88 -9.03 2.62 -22.31
N TRP A 89 -9.66 1.75 -21.52
CA TRP A 89 -9.09 1.26 -20.27
C TRP A 89 -7.78 0.49 -20.51
N PHE A 90 -7.74 -0.40 -21.51
CA PHE A 90 -6.52 -1.13 -21.87
C PHE A 90 -5.40 -0.18 -22.34
N ARG A 91 -5.74 0.85 -23.13
CA ARG A 91 -4.77 1.88 -23.55
C ARG A 91 -4.21 2.63 -22.34
N LEU A 92 -5.07 3.04 -21.41
CA LEU A 92 -4.66 3.72 -20.17
C LEU A 92 -3.78 2.82 -19.28
N LEU A 93 -4.07 1.52 -19.19
CA LEU A 93 -3.25 0.56 -18.46
C LEU A 93 -1.81 0.58 -18.97
N PHE A 94 -1.59 0.38 -20.28
CA PHE A 94 -0.24 0.35 -20.86
C PHE A 94 0.45 1.72 -20.83
N MET A 95 -0.30 2.82 -20.93
CA MET A 95 0.25 4.17 -20.78
C MET A 95 0.77 4.43 -19.36
N ARG A 96 0.04 3.97 -18.33
CA ARG A 96 0.41 4.18 -16.93
C ARG A 96 1.46 3.19 -16.44
N PHE A 97 1.42 1.95 -16.94
CA PHE A 97 2.26 0.86 -16.49
C PHE A 97 3.00 0.22 -17.68
N PRO A 98 3.92 0.95 -18.33
CA PRO A 98 4.63 0.44 -19.51
C PRO A 98 5.61 -0.72 -19.19
N TRP A 99 5.73 -1.09 -17.92
CA TRP A 99 6.59 -2.15 -17.42
C TRP A 99 5.85 -3.49 -17.26
N ILE A 100 4.53 -3.55 -17.42
CA ILE A 100 3.82 -4.83 -17.38
C ILE A 100 4.12 -5.65 -18.63
N SER A 101 4.11 -6.97 -18.51
CA SER A 101 4.29 -7.86 -19.66
C SER A 101 3.04 -7.85 -20.56
N GLY A 102 1.85 -7.82 -19.96
CA GLY A 102 0.61 -7.87 -20.70
C GLY A 102 -0.65 -7.93 -19.84
N VAL A 103 -1.77 -7.98 -20.53
CA VAL A 103 -3.10 -8.17 -19.98
C VAL A 103 -3.90 -9.10 -20.88
N PHE A 104 -4.70 -9.97 -20.28
CA PHE A 104 -5.72 -10.71 -21.00
C PHE A 104 -7.00 -10.77 -20.18
N THR A 105 -8.10 -11.04 -20.85
CA THR A 105 -9.39 -11.29 -20.20
C THR A 105 -9.87 -12.67 -20.58
N VAL A 106 -10.44 -13.38 -19.61
CA VAL A 106 -11.09 -14.67 -19.81
C VAL A 106 -12.55 -14.59 -19.38
N ASP A 107 -13.41 -15.38 -20.00
CA ASP A 107 -14.78 -15.58 -19.53
C ASP A 107 -14.85 -16.62 -18.39
N ASP A 108 -16.06 -16.96 -17.97
CA ASP A 108 -16.38 -17.96 -16.96
C ASP A 108 -16.05 -19.40 -17.38
N GLU A 109 -15.85 -19.63 -18.68
CA GLU A 109 -15.36 -20.90 -19.24
C GLU A 109 -13.83 -20.91 -19.44
N ALA A 110 -13.13 -19.89 -18.95
CA ALA A 110 -11.69 -19.66 -19.12
C ALA A 110 -11.24 -19.48 -20.60
N SER A 111 -12.16 -19.12 -21.49
CA SER A 111 -11.86 -18.77 -22.88
C SER A 111 -11.38 -17.32 -22.97
N ILE A 112 -10.34 -17.09 -23.77
CA ILE A 112 -9.72 -15.76 -23.88
C ILE A 112 -10.58 -14.85 -24.76
N LEU A 113 -11.02 -13.73 -24.20
CA LEU A 113 -11.79 -12.70 -24.89
C LEU A 113 -10.90 -11.63 -25.51
N VAL A 114 -9.88 -11.18 -24.76
CA VAL A 114 -8.91 -10.16 -25.16
C VAL A 114 -7.53 -10.59 -24.70
N ARG A 115 -6.50 -10.32 -25.50
CA ARG A 115 -5.09 -10.50 -25.13
C ARG A 115 -4.26 -9.39 -25.73
N LEU A 116 -3.48 -8.71 -24.88
CA LEU A 116 -2.57 -7.63 -25.26
C LEU A 116 -1.22 -7.80 -24.53
N PRO A 117 -0.08 -7.74 -25.24
CA PRO A 117 0.03 -7.72 -26.71
C PRO A 117 -0.51 -9.03 -27.33
N GLU A 118 -0.98 -8.97 -28.58
CA GLU A 118 -1.55 -10.15 -29.27
C GLU A 118 -0.55 -11.33 -29.33
N GLN A 119 0.73 -11.00 -29.55
CA GLN A 119 1.84 -11.94 -29.48
C GLN A 119 2.55 -11.77 -28.13
N SER A 120 2.25 -12.66 -27.19
CA SER A 120 2.99 -12.72 -25.92
C SER A 120 4.29 -13.51 -26.10
N ILE A 121 5.38 -13.01 -25.51
CA ILE A 121 6.67 -13.71 -25.45
C ILE A 121 6.57 -14.95 -24.55
N LYS A 122 5.80 -14.88 -23.47
CA LYS A 122 5.55 -15.99 -22.55
C LYS A 122 4.15 -16.57 -22.82
N PRO A 123 4.02 -17.79 -23.36
CA PRO A 123 2.71 -18.36 -23.67
C PRO A 123 1.94 -18.63 -22.37
N PHE A 124 0.87 -17.86 -22.14
CA PHE A 124 -0.06 -18.12 -21.04
C PHE A 124 -0.99 -19.28 -21.39
N LYS A 125 -1.10 -20.25 -20.48
CA LYS A 125 -2.17 -21.26 -20.48
C LYS A 125 -3.12 -20.91 -19.34
N PRO A 126 -4.45 -20.92 -19.52
CA PRO A 126 -5.42 -20.68 -18.45
C PRO A 126 -5.39 -21.69 -17.31
N GLY A 127 -4.66 -22.82 -17.48
CA GLY A 127 -4.52 -23.90 -16.49
C GLY A 127 -4.31 -23.41 -15.05
N PRO A 128 -3.38 -22.49 -14.76
CA PRO A 128 -3.18 -21.97 -13.40
C PRO A 128 -4.38 -21.22 -12.83
N LEU A 129 -5.24 -20.60 -13.63
CA LEU A 129 -6.47 -19.96 -13.14
C LEU A 129 -7.57 -20.98 -12.82
N VAL A 130 -7.54 -22.14 -13.50
CA VAL A 130 -8.47 -23.26 -13.29
C VAL A 130 -8.01 -24.14 -12.13
N GLU A 131 -6.69 -24.33 -11.98
CA GLU A 131 -6.05 -25.06 -10.87
C GLU A 131 -6.08 -24.24 -9.58
N TYR A 132 -6.06 -22.91 -9.68
CA TYR A 132 -6.35 -22.02 -8.58
C TYR A 132 -7.87 -22.12 -8.30
N GLU A 133 -8.26 -23.04 -7.42
CA GLU A 133 -9.63 -23.24 -6.88
C GLU A 133 -10.13 -22.02 -6.08
N GLY A 134 -9.77 -20.81 -6.50
CA GLY A 134 -10.17 -19.58 -5.87
C GLY A 134 -11.66 -19.38 -6.07
N ASP A 135 -12.35 -19.07 -4.98
CA ASP A 135 -13.72 -18.56 -5.04
C ASP A 135 -13.74 -17.17 -5.73
N TRP A 136 -14.02 -17.14 -7.03
CA TRP A 136 -14.12 -15.92 -7.84
C TRP A 136 -15.46 -15.20 -7.67
N SER A 137 -16.35 -15.71 -6.80
CA SER A 137 -17.58 -15.00 -6.45
C SER A 137 -17.33 -13.80 -5.54
N GLU A 138 -16.17 -13.73 -4.89
CA GLU A 138 -15.74 -12.54 -4.16
C GLU A 138 -15.19 -11.47 -5.12
N ILE A 139 -15.50 -10.19 -4.87
CA ILE A 139 -15.00 -9.03 -5.65
C ILE A 139 -13.48 -8.80 -5.46
N LYS A 140 -12.80 -9.64 -4.67
CA LYS A 140 -11.40 -9.43 -4.31
C LYS A 140 -10.47 -9.80 -5.45
N MET A 141 -9.48 -8.94 -5.68
CA MET A 141 -8.31 -9.28 -6.48
C MET A 141 -7.57 -10.44 -5.83
N LYS A 142 -7.08 -11.35 -6.66
CA LYS A 142 -6.20 -12.45 -6.27
C LYS A 142 -4.89 -12.36 -7.03
N SER A 143 -3.86 -12.99 -6.49
CA SER A 143 -2.55 -13.00 -7.15
C SER A 143 -1.80 -14.29 -6.90
N PHE A 144 -0.92 -14.64 -7.84
CA PHE A 144 0.00 -15.76 -7.72
C PHE A 144 1.20 -15.56 -8.65
N ILE A 145 2.24 -16.37 -8.45
CA ILE A 145 3.43 -16.39 -9.31
C ILE A 145 3.56 -17.76 -9.96
N ASN A 146 3.78 -17.76 -11.27
CA ASN A 146 4.12 -18.97 -12.03
C ASN A 146 5.60 -18.95 -12.41
N TYR A 147 6.29 -20.06 -12.20
CA TYR A 147 7.69 -20.24 -12.59
C TYR A 147 7.78 -21.09 -13.87
N SER A 148 8.21 -20.47 -14.95
CA SER A 148 8.40 -21.13 -16.25
C SER A 148 9.87 -21.18 -16.64
N GLU A 149 10.18 -21.88 -17.75
CA GLU A 149 11.51 -21.86 -18.37
C GLU A 149 11.96 -20.44 -18.80
N PHE A 150 11.01 -19.53 -19.02
CA PHE A 150 11.27 -18.12 -19.35
C PHE A 150 11.42 -17.21 -18.11
N GLY A 151 11.36 -17.79 -16.92
CA GLY A 151 11.43 -17.09 -15.64
C GLY A 151 10.07 -16.94 -14.94
N PRO A 152 10.05 -16.24 -13.80
CA PRO A 152 8.84 -16.00 -13.02
C PRO A 152 7.91 -15.04 -13.76
N GLU A 153 6.62 -15.18 -13.51
CA GLU A 153 5.59 -14.24 -13.93
C GLU A 153 4.55 -14.13 -12.81
N MET A 154 4.32 -12.90 -12.34
CA MET A 154 3.27 -12.60 -11.37
C MET A 154 1.98 -12.26 -12.11
N TYR A 155 0.86 -12.79 -11.61
CA TYR A 155 -0.48 -12.56 -12.13
C TYR A 155 -1.32 -11.83 -11.08
N LEU A 156 -2.03 -10.79 -11.51
CA LEU A 156 -3.05 -10.09 -10.75
C LEU A 156 -4.39 -10.33 -11.43
N CYS A 157 -5.29 -11.02 -10.75
CA CYS A 157 -6.57 -11.51 -11.26
C CYS A 157 -7.72 -10.75 -10.60
N ILE A 158 -8.55 -10.10 -11.40
CA ILE A 158 -9.67 -9.29 -10.93
C ILE A 158 -10.95 -9.80 -11.58
N PRO A 159 -11.95 -10.24 -10.79
CA PRO A 159 -13.24 -10.63 -11.34
C PRO A 159 -14.02 -9.43 -11.86
N PHE A 160 -14.72 -9.63 -12.97
CA PHE A 160 -15.71 -8.66 -13.47
C PHE A 160 -17.08 -9.33 -13.57
N PHE A 161 -18.10 -8.51 -13.36
CA PHE A 161 -19.47 -8.95 -13.21
C PHE A 161 -20.36 -8.28 -14.25
N LYS A 162 -21.52 -8.90 -14.48
CA LYS A 162 -22.64 -8.30 -15.21
C LYS A 162 -23.92 -8.74 -14.53
N ASP A 163 -24.76 -7.77 -14.16
CA ASP A 163 -26.02 -8.02 -13.45
C ASP A 163 -25.81 -8.84 -12.16
N ALA A 164 -24.71 -8.58 -11.45
CA ALA A 164 -24.24 -9.30 -10.25
C ALA A 164 -23.82 -10.77 -10.45
N ASP A 165 -23.81 -11.26 -11.70
CA ASP A 165 -23.23 -12.55 -12.02
C ASP A 165 -21.76 -12.39 -12.40
N PHE A 166 -20.91 -13.30 -11.90
CA PHE A 166 -19.54 -13.44 -12.38
C PHE A 166 -19.53 -13.70 -13.89
N LYS A 167 -18.66 -13.02 -14.63
CA LYS A 167 -18.52 -13.19 -16.09
C LYS A 167 -17.11 -13.51 -16.54
N GLY A 168 -16.13 -13.47 -15.64
CA GLY A 168 -14.75 -13.76 -16.00
C GLY A 168 -13.75 -12.91 -15.22
N LEU A 169 -12.51 -12.95 -15.69
CA LEU A 169 -11.37 -12.30 -15.04
C LEU A 169 -10.66 -11.34 -15.99
N VAL A 170 -10.24 -10.20 -15.47
CA VAL A 170 -9.15 -9.39 -16.03
C VAL A 170 -7.86 -9.85 -15.36
N VAL A 171 -6.87 -10.21 -16.16
CA VAL A 171 -5.60 -10.70 -15.66
C VAL A 171 -4.46 -9.86 -16.21
N VAL A 172 -3.80 -9.12 -15.32
CA VAL A 172 -2.58 -8.37 -15.62
C VAL A 172 -1.39 -9.15 -15.13
N HIS A 173 -0.33 -9.22 -15.92
CA HIS A 173 0.84 -9.98 -15.56
C HIS A 173 2.16 -9.28 -15.91
N PHE A 174 3.18 -9.56 -15.11
CA PHE A 174 4.52 -9.01 -15.29
C PHE A 174 5.60 -9.92 -14.70
N ASP A 175 6.83 -9.79 -15.17
CA ASP A 175 7.98 -10.47 -14.57
C ASP A 175 8.40 -9.73 -13.29
N PRO A 176 8.29 -10.33 -12.09
CA PRO A 176 8.55 -9.63 -10.84
C PRO A 176 10.00 -9.15 -10.69
N ARG A 177 10.94 -9.67 -11.49
CA ARG A 177 12.32 -9.15 -11.52
C ARG A 177 12.41 -7.71 -12.03
N ILE A 178 11.44 -7.26 -12.83
CA ILE A 178 11.41 -5.89 -13.36
C ILE A 178 11.27 -4.85 -12.24
N LEU A 179 10.71 -5.25 -11.10
CA LEU A 179 10.51 -4.39 -9.94
C LEU A 179 11.83 -3.83 -9.40
N LEU A 180 12.93 -4.57 -9.55
CA LEU A 180 14.27 -4.11 -9.15
C LEU A 180 14.73 -2.87 -9.92
N ASN A 181 14.19 -2.59 -11.12
CA ASN A 181 14.53 -1.39 -11.89
C ASN A 181 14.03 -0.10 -11.22
N PHE A 182 13.07 -0.20 -10.30
CA PHE A 182 12.56 0.93 -9.53
C PHE A 182 13.32 1.13 -8.22
N CYS A 183 14.14 0.16 -7.80
CA CYS A 183 14.97 0.28 -6.61
C CYS A 183 16.13 1.27 -6.88
N PRO A 184 16.40 2.24 -5.98
CA PRO A 184 17.53 3.15 -6.12
C PRO A 184 18.90 2.44 -6.14
N ASP A 185 19.02 1.30 -5.47
CA ASP A 185 20.22 0.47 -5.48
C ASP A 185 19.85 -1.03 -5.49
N PRO A 186 19.58 -1.61 -6.68
CA PRO A 186 19.11 -3.00 -6.80
C PRO A 186 20.14 -4.04 -6.34
N LYS A 187 21.40 -3.65 -6.14
CA LYS A 187 22.46 -4.52 -5.58
C LYS A 187 22.40 -4.59 -4.06
N LYS A 188 21.49 -3.86 -3.42
CA LYS A 188 21.27 -3.90 -1.97
C LYS A 188 19.91 -4.48 -1.59
N LEU A 189 19.01 -4.65 -2.55
CA LEU A 189 17.68 -5.19 -2.31
C LEU A 189 17.59 -6.65 -2.80
N VAL A 190 16.97 -7.48 -1.99
CA VAL A 190 16.48 -8.80 -2.35
C VAL A 190 14.97 -8.76 -2.19
N ILE A 191 14.26 -9.23 -3.20
CA ILE A 191 12.81 -9.44 -3.17
C ILE A 191 12.60 -10.94 -3.26
N MET A 192 11.78 -11.51 -2.40
CA MET A 192 11.52 -12.94 -2.43
C MET A 192 10.06 -13.31 -2.19
N GLN A 193 9.69 -14.49 -2.68
CA GLN A 193 8.43 -15.15 -2.37
C GLN A 193 8.74 -16.33 -1.45
N PRO A 194 8.35 -16.28 -0.16
CA PRO A 194 8.58 -17.36 0.82
C PRO A 194 8.12 -18.73 0.31
N ASP A 195 6.83 -18.87 -0.03
CA ASP A 195 6.20 -20.16 -0.35
C ASP A 195 6.58 -20.72 -1.73
N GLY A 196 7.04 -19.86 -2.64
CA GLY A 196 7.29 -20.21 -4.05
C GLY A 196 8.77 -20.33 -4.42
N GLY A 197 9.68 -20.06 -3.48
CA GLY A 197 11.12 -20.16 -3.69
C GLY A 197 11.72 -19.10 -4.63
N GLY A 198 10.96 -18.07 -4.99
CA GLY A 198 11.43 -16.98 -5.83
C GLY A 198 12.37 -16.07 -5.06
N VAL A 199 13.59 -15.88 -5.57
CA VAL A 199 14.54 -14.89 -5.06
C VAL A 199 15.07 -14.04 -6.20
N TRP A 200 14.78 -12.74 -6.15
CA TRP A 200 15.10 -11.75 -7.18
C TRP A 200 15.98 -10.66 -6.56
N THR A 201 17.16 -10.44 -7.14
CA THR A 201 18.11 -9.43 -6.66
C THR A 201 19.05 -9.00 -7.78
N GLY A 202 19.57 -7.77 -7.68
CA GLY A 202 20.67 -7.30 -8.53
C GLY A 202 22.07 -7.74 -8.05
N VAL A 203 22.16 -8.47 -6.93
CA VAL A 203 23.42 -8.99 -6.39
C VAL A 203 23.92 -10.17 -7.23
N GLU A 204 25.12 -10.02 -7.80
CA GLU A 204 25.81 -11.13 -8.46
C GLU A 204 26.25 -12.18 -7.43
N ASN A 205 26.09 -13.47 -7.77
CA ASN A 205 26.46 -14.60 -6.90
C ASN A 205 25.79 -14.61 -5.52
N PHE A 206 24.59 -14.03 -5.39
CA PHE A 206 23.80 -14.12 -4.17
C PHE A 206 23.52 -15.58 -3.79
N ASN A 207 23.75 -15.94 -2.53
CA ASN A 207 23.53 -17.30 -2.02
C ASN A 207 22.03 -17.56 -1.77
N LYS A 208 21.28 -17.78 -2.86
CA LYS A 208 19.84 -18.05 -2.83
C LYS A 208 19.51 -19.29 -2.00
N GLU A 209 20.32 -20.34 -2.09
CA GLU A 209 20.08 -21.60 -1.37
C GLU A 209 20.12 -21.43 0.15
N ALA A 210 21.06 -20.64 0.67
CA ALA A 210 21.10 -20.35 2.10
C ALA A 210 19.90 -19.52 2.55
N PHE A 211 19.44 -18.60 1.71
CA PHE A 211 18.25 -17.77 1.98
C PHE A 211 16.96 -18.58 2.00
N LEU A 212 16.81 -19.52 1.07
CA LEU A 212 15.65 -20.40 0.98
C LEU A 212 15.61 -21.48 2.08
N LYS A 213 16.68 -21.63 2.87
CA LYS A 213 16.73 -22.54 4.02
C LYS A 213 16.29 -21.90 5.34
N ILE A 214 16.08 -20.58 5.36
CA ILE A 214 15.46 -19.93 6.51
C ILE A 214 14.04 -20.48 6.64
N ASP A 215 13.63 -20.75 7.88
CA ASP A 215 12.24 -21.11 8.21
C ASP A 215 11.38 -19.83 8.14
N TRP A 216 11.04 -19.44 6.91
CA TRP A 216 10.25 -18.24 6.66
C TRP A 216 8.85 -18.36 7.24
N ASP A 217 8.26 -19.56 7.21
CA ASP A 217 6.93 -19.81 7.76
C ASP A 217 6.91 -19.47 9.25
N ALA A 218 7.88 -19.98 10.03
CA ALA A 218 7.99 -19.66 11.44
C ALA A 218 8.21 -18.15 11.72
N LEU A 219 9.05 -17.47 10.92
CA LEU A 219 9.30 -16.04 11.08
C LEU A 219 8.07 -15.19 10.75
N LEU A 220 7.34 -15.55 9.70
CA LEU A 220 6.21 -14.79 9.18
C LEU A 220 4.91 -15.04 9.95
N ASP A 221 4.84 -16.15 10.70
CA ASP A 221 3.77 -16.42 11.68
C ASP A 221 3.89 -15.51 12.92
N GLU A 222 5.12 -15.14 13.31
CA GLU A 222 5.38 -14.33 14.49
C GLU A 222 5.36 -12.83 14.17
N ASP A 223 6.03 -12.41 13.10
CA ASP A 223 6.27 -11.00 12.81
C ASP A 223 6.11 -10.64 11.32
N VAL A 224 5.84 -9.35 11.07
CA VAL A 224 5.78 -8.79 9.71
C VAL A 224 7.10 -8.15 9.26
N SER A 225 8.04 -7.96 10.18
CA SER A 225 9.37 -7.40 9.92
C SER A 225 10.35 -7.87 10.99
N GLY A 226 11.64 -7.88 10.69
CA GLY A 226 12.65 -8.17 11.70
C GLY A 226 14.04 -8.32 11.12
N VAL A 227 14.93 -8.92 11.91
CA VAL A 227 16.31 -9.21 11.52
C VAL A 227 16.55 -10.72 11.56
N THR A 228 17.20 -11.24 10.53
CA THR A 228 17.59 -12.66 10.45
C THR A 228 19.06 -12.79 10.06
N ARG A 229 19.64 -13.97 10.27
CA ARG A 229 21.05 -14.24 10.00
C ARG A 229 21.21 -15.34 8.98
N VAL A 230 22.03 -15.09 7.96
CA VAL A 230 22.44 -16.08 6.97
C VAL A 230 23.96 -16.17 6.97
N GLY A 231 24.47 -17.26 7.57
CA GLY A 231 25.90 -17.41 7.84
C GLY A 231 26.40 -16.34 8.81
N GLU A 232 27.32 -15.51 8.35
CA GLU A 232 27.89 -14.41 9.15
C GLU A 232 27.21 -13.05 8.91
N SER A 233 26.28 -12.97 7.97
CA SER A 233 25.61 -11.70 7.61
C SER A 233 24.23 -11.60 8.24
N ARG A 234 23.94 -10.42 8.80
CA ARG A 234 22.60 -10.01 9.25
C ARG A 234 21.81 -9.37 8.11
N PHE A 235 20.52 -9.63 8.08
CA PHE A 235 19.58 -9.13 7.09
C PHE A 235 18.33 -8.61 7.78
N VAL A 236 17.97 -7.37 7.48
CA VAL A 236 16.67 -6.81 7.87
C VAL A 236 15.66 -7.13 6.78
N TRP A 237 14.44 -7.47 7.19
CA TRP A 237 13.38 -7.91 6.30
C TRP A 237 12.02 -7.31 6.67
N LEU A 238 11.16 -7.16 5.66
CA LEU A 238 9.78 -6.70 5.78
C LEU A 238 8.90 -7.52 4.85
N SER A 239 7.82 -8.08 5.41
CA SER A 239 6.80 -8.84 4.69
C SER A 239 5.64 -7.96 4.27
N ARG A 240 5.18 -8.15 3.03
CA ARG A 240 4.09 -7.41 2.39
C ARG A 240 3.26 -8.37 1.55
N TYR A 241 1.96 -8.12 1.50
CA TYR A 241 1.06 -8.84 0.61
C TYR A 241 0.76 -8.01 -0.64
N ILE A 242 0.91 -8.63 -1.80
CA ILE A 242 0.40 -8.12 -3.07
C ILE A 242 -0.88 -8.88 -3.35
N SER A 243 -2.03 -8.39 -2.87
CA SER A 243 -3.26 -9.19 -2.85
C SER A 243 -3.01 -10.49 -2.05
N ASP A 244 -3.07 -11.68 -2.64
CA ASP A 244 -2.93 -12.95 -1.92
C ASP A 244 -1.49 -13.50 -1.90
N THR A 245 -0.60 -12.91 -2.69
CA THR A 245 0.81 -13.32 -2.76
C THR A 245 1.64 -12.57 -1.74
N GLN A 246 2.22 -13.30 -0.78
CA GLN A 246 3.19 -12.75 0.16
C GLN A 246 4.56 -12.56 -0.51
N ILE A 247 5.15 -11.39 -0.30
CA ILE A 247 6.49 -11.01 -0.75
C ILE A 247 7.26 -10.45 0.43
N VAL A 248 8.55 -10.79 0.51
CA VAL A 248 9.45 -10.26 1.53
C VAL A 248 10.54 -9.43 0.86
N TYR A 249 10.69 -8.19 1.34
CA TYR A 249 11.79 -7.30 1.01
C TYR A 249 12.91 -7.48 2.02
N VAL A 250 14.14 -7.57 1.54
CA VAL A 250 15.28 -7.88 2.39
C VAL A 250 16.50 -7.07 1.96
N THR A 251 17.25 -6.56 2.94
CA THR A 251 18.58 -5.97 2.71
C THR A 251 19.55 -6.38 3.81
N LYS A 252 20.86 -6.30 3.53
CA LYS A 252 21.87 -6.53 4.56
C LYS A 252 21.75 -5.45 5.64
N ALA A 253 21.76 -5.83 6.91
CA ALA A 253 21.80 -4.87 8.02
C ALA A 253 23.05 -3.97 7.94
N VAL A 254 22.92 -2.76 8.46
CA VAL A 254 23.96 -1.76 8.69
C VAL A 254 24.46 -1.85 10.13
N SER A 255 23.58 -2.10 11.09
CA SER A 255 23.92 -2.23 12.51
C SER A 255 24.75 -3.48 12.79
N ASP A 256 25.61 -3.40 13.81
CA ASP A 256 26.26 -4.57 14.43
C ASP A 256 25.39 -5.04 15.62
N GLU A 257 25.57 -6.30 16.09
CA GLU A 257 24.72 -6.96 17.11
C GLU A 257 24.59 -6.20 18.46
N GLY A 258 25.34 -5.10 18.68
CA GLY A 258 25.36 -4.36 19.95
C GLY A 258 24.44 -3.14 20.02
N ASP A 259 23.76 -2.78 18.93
CA ASP A 259 22.95 -1.54 18.85
C ASP A 259 21.45 -1.78 19.14
N GLU A 260 20.98 -3.04 19.19
CA GLU A 260 19.56 -3.39 19.46
C GLU A 260 19.18 -3.30 20.96
N ASP A 261 20.16 -3.30 21.88
CA ASP A 261 19.92 -3.26 23.34
C ASP A 261 19.86 -1.84 23.93
N ALA A 262 19.95 -0.79 23.11
CA ALA A 262 20.08 0.59 23.60
C ALA A 262 18.76 1.29 23.94
N ASP A 263 17.61 0.76 23.50
CA ASP A 263 16.31 1.42 23.68
C ASP A 263 15.26 0.49 24.32
N PHE A 264 15.29 0.43 25.66
CA PHE A 264 14.14 0.10 26.51
C PHE A 264 14.10 1.02 27.75
#